data_AF-A0A1H8M3B8-F1
#
_entry.id   AF-A0A1H8M3B8-F1
#
_cell.length_a   1.000
_cell.length_b   1.000
_cell.length_c   1.000
_cell.angle_alpha   90.00
_cell.angle_beta   90.00
_cell.angle_gamma   90.00
#
_symmetry.space_group_name_H-M   'P 1'
#
loop_
_entity.id
_entity.type
_entity.pdbx_description
1 polymer ?
#
loop_
_entity_poly.entity_id
_entity_poly.type
_entity_poly.pdbx_seq_one_letter_code
_entity_poly.pdbx_strand_id
1 'polypeptide(L)'
;MIRRLLGFVIFSLTGAMVSFGPAIATPAKEAPWLPDAAAYRLTLFLGNLDPLPWDDVEAAWSEPYRNSEFSADALTWLGEKSDIEDGPLLDAMARRDRQSLFAAATRLIALRIEEELGRALDVDDPASAQQAVRTARELYRAFADGVAAADPEASRRIGRAWLELNSSTGSAGVLGAGTTPPDRETMVTARAVISDYLVENYLVDDFAPRQQLSPLPETALLSGRDIEVPPSLPPGSDIFDQDPLPLLVLNFEAQGIDETDLPLVAYGDMLFDSAQIFGSPARDLGIACSTCHNRSDVNQRLFIPGTSHQPGAIDVDGAFFNPIFNDLRDDPLDIPSLRGLRFTGPYGRDGRFASLRDFTRNVIVNEFGGAEPTPFMLDALLAYMLEFDFLPNSMLAADGWLTDAAPEAARRGEEIFNRPLAGLGDRSCASCHVPDGNFLDRQSHDIGSASPAYEGARASAFDTPTLLGTAYTAPYFHDGSLPTLAAVVDWFDETKSLDLTDAERSDLTAYLEAVGSADEPYEIFDAENTSFRLAFSELTTFASTLDTLLPRRDAEHILLLTDTVAADLSADAGTMSNLAGRPEIYALAERLAQVGAAVRAGDWETAEAHWAAFRDAAAAIEERAF
;
A
#
# COMPACT_ATOMS: atom_id res chain seq x y z
N MET A 1 -26.63 16.02 67.86
CA MET A 1 -25.74 14.94 67.40
C MET A 1 -25.69 15.01 65.88
N ILE A 2 -24.48 15.08 65.29
CA ILE A 2 -24.13 15.04 63.83
C ILE A 2 -24.32 16.40 63.09
N ARG A 3 -23.31 17.28 63.00
CA ARG A 3 -22.30 17.54 61.91
C ARG A 3 -22.93 17.80 60.52
N ARG A 4 -22.98 19.02 59.95
CA ARG A 4 -21.98 19.94 59.31
C ARG A 4 -21.14 19.37 58.13
N LEU A 5 -21.47 19.92 56.95
CA LEU A 5 -20.65 20.41 55.82
C LEU A 5 -19.73 19.48 54.98
N LEU A 6 -19.94 19.64 53.65
CA LEU A 6 -19.01 19.57 52.50
C LEU A 6 -18.55 18.23 51.90
N GLY A 7 -18.57 18.19 50.56
CA GLY A 7 -17.99 17.16 49.68
C GLY A 7 -19.08 16.23 49.11
N PHE A 8 -19.18 15.90 47.83
CA PHE A 8 -18.23 15.98 46.73
C PHE A 8 -19.04 15.84 45.41
N VAL A 9 -18.63 16.58 44.38
CA VAL A 9 -19.03 16.35 42.99
C VAL A 9 -18.46 15.00 42.58
N ILE A 10 -19.31 14.05 42.16
CA ILE A 10 -18.87 12.83 41.49
C ILE A 10 -19.35 12.93 40.05
N PHE A 11 -18.44 13.41 39.20
CA PHE A 11 -18.51 13.26 37.76
C PHE A 11 -18.15 11.79 37.48
N SER A 12 -19.13 10.99 37.08
CA SER A 12 -18.90 9.63 36.62
C SER A 12 -18.38 9.68 35.19
N LEU A 13 -17.08 10.00 35.04
CA LEU A 13 -16.33 9.74 33.81
C LEU A 13 -16.15 8.22 33.70
N THR A 14 -17.13 7.56 33.10
CA THR A 14 -16.94 6.24 32.51
C THR A 14 -16.32 6.49 31.15
N GLY A 15 -14.98 6.57 31.13
CA GLY A 15 -14.23 6.52 29.89
C GLY A 15 -14.48 5.16 29.26
N ALA A 16 -15.29 5.12 28.22
CA ALA A 16 -15.27 4.03 27.27
C ALA A 16 -13.87 4.03 26.66
N MET A 17 -13.04 3.05 27.04
CA MET A 17 -11.87 2.71 26.24
C MET A 17 -12.42 2.14 24.94
N VAL A 18 -12.57 3.03 23.95
CA VAL A 18 -12.71 2.59 22.57
C VAL A 18 -11.32 2.13 22.17
N SER A 19 -11.15 0.82 22.08
CA SER A 19 -10.02 0.21 21.39
C SER A 19 -10.19 0.48 19.90
N PHE A 20 -9.84 1.68 19.46
CA PHE A 20 -9.57 1.92 18.05
C PHE A 20 -8.26 1.19 17.74
N GLY A 21 -8.33 0.09 16.99
CA GLY A 21 -7.17 -0.38 16.25
C GLY A 21 -6.77 0.71 15.25
N PRO A 22 -5.49 0.99 15.03
CA PRO A 22 -5.08 1.97 14.05
C PRO A 22 -5.19 1.32 12.67
N ALA A 23 -6.37 1.36 12.05
CA ALA A 23 -6.43 1.36 10.60
C ALA A 23 -6.01 2.77 10.19
N ILE A 24 -4.73 2.93 9.85
CA ILE A 24 -4.20 4.22 9.37
C ILE A 24 -4.47 4.23 7.87
N ALA A 25 -5.44 5.04 7.43
CA ALA A 25 -5.86 5.13 6.03
C ALA A 25 -4.79 5.70 5.07
N THR A 26 -3.73 6.30 5.61
CA THR A 26 -2.54 6.66 4.83
C THR A 26 -1.31 6.22 5.62
N PRO A 27 -0.51 5.26 5.14
CA PRO A 27 0.73 4.90 5.82
C PRO A 27 1.58 6.16 6.01
N ALA A 28 1.96 6.53 7.22
CA ALA A 28 2.95 7.61 7.36
C ALA A 28 4.28 7.10 6.77
N LYS A 29 4.98 7.93 5.98
CA LYS A 29 6.32 7.58 5.48
C LYS A 29 7.18 7.18 6.67
N GLU A 30 7.58 5.92 6.74
CA GLU A 30 8.38 5.40 7.84
C GLU A 30 9.75 6.08 7.88
N ALA A 31 10.30 6.20 9.09
CA ALA A 31 11.69 6.60 9.25
C ALA A 31 12.61 5.56 8.56
N PRO A 32 13.74 5.98 7.96
CA PRO A 32 14.67 5.06 7.31
C PRO A 32 15.08 3.92 8.25
N TRP A 33 15.22 2.71 7.70
CA TRP A 33 15.67 1.53 8.44
C TRP A 33 17.19 1.43 8.35
N LEU A 34 17.86 1.10 9.44
CA LEU A 34 19.27 0.69 9.37
C LEU A 34 19.39 -0.58 8.52
N PRO A 35 20.46 -0.77 7.71
CA PRO A 35 20.55 -1.88 6.77
C PRO A 35 20.32 -3.27 7.40
N ASP A 36 20.89 -3.53 8.57
CA ASP A 36 20.74 -4.78 9.32
C ASP A 36 19.32 -4.97 9.88
N ALA A 37 18.74 -3.93 10.49
CA ALA A 37 17.34 -3.98 10.93
C ALA A 37 16.38 -4.18 9.75
N ALA A 38 16.66 -3.57 8.60
CA ALA A 38 15.86 -3.71 7.38
C ALA A 38 15.89 -5.15 6.87
N ALA A 39 17.10 -5.72 6.72
CA ALA A 39 17.32 -7.09 6.30
C ALA A 39 16.62 -8.10 7.21
N TYR A 40 16.65 -7.87 8.53
CA TYR A 40 15.90 -8.69 9.48
C TYR A 40 14.38 -8.65 9.24
N ARG A 41 13.79 -7.46 9.09
CA ARG A 41 12.34 -7.33 8.84
C ARG A 41 11.92 -7.93 7.51
N LEU A 42 12.72 -7.73 6.46
CA LEU A 42 12.55 -8.40 5.17
C LEU A 42 12.61 -9.92 5.32
N THR A 43 13.58 -10.43 6.09
CA THR A 43 13.71 -11.88 6.37
C THR A 43 12.47 -12.44 7.06
N LEU A 44 11.91 -11.75 8.05
CA LEU A 44 10.67 -12.18 8.70
C LEU A 44 9.50 -12.24 7.71
N PHE A 45 9.39 -11.22 6.85
CA PHE A 45 8.32 -11.11 5.85
C PHE A 45 8.44 -12.17 4.77
N LEU A 46 9.55 -12.19 4.04
CA LEU A 46 9.84 -13.13 2.94
C LEU A 46 9.81 -14.57 3.44
N GLY A 47 10.33 -14.78 4.66
CA GLY A 47 10.29 -16.07 5.31
C GLY A 47 8.88 -16.57 5.62
N ASN A 48 7.83 -15.76 5.48
CA ASN A 48 6.42 -16.15 5.64
C ASN A 48 5.66 -16.33 4.33
N LEU A 49 6.29 -16.05 3.18
CA LEU A 49 5.73 -16.36 1.87
C LEU A 49 5.84 -17.85 1.58
N ASP A 50 4.97 -18.35 0.71
CA ASP A 50 4.92 -19.75 0.31
C ASP A 50 4.70 -19.86 -1.20
N PRO A 51 5.69 -20.32 -1.99
CA PRO A 51 7.00 -20.80 -1.56
C PRO A 51 7.89 -19.69 -0.98
N LEU A 52 8.81 -20.05 -0.09
CA LEU A 52 9.77 -19.10 0.48
C LEU A 52 10.82 -18.68 -0.58
N PRO A 53 10.91 -17.40 -0.97
CA PRO A 53 11.84 -16.92 -1.98
C PRO A 53 13.24 -16.78 -1.39
N TRP A 54 14.02 -17.86 -1.40
CA TRP A 54 15.36 -17.90 -0.80
C TRP A 54 16.33 -16.90 -1.44
N ASP A 55 16.21 -16.67 -2.75
CA ASP A 55 17.09 -15.76 -3.46
C ASP A 55 16.82 -14.29 -3.02
N ASP A 56 15.56 -13.93 -2.77
CA ASP A 56 15.19 -12.62 -2.21
C ASP A 56 15.62 -12.47 -0.74
N VAL A 57 15.56 -13.56 0.03
CA VAL A 57 16.10 -13.59 1.40
C VAL A 57 17.61 -13.36 1.38
N GLU A 58 18.32 -13.92 0.41
CA GLU A 58 19.75 -13.66 0.21
C GLU A 58 20.00 -12.19 -0.17
N ALA A 59 19.27 -11.67 -1.14
CA ALA A 59 19.35 -10.27 -1.57
C ALA A 59 19.05 -9.29 -0.43
N ALA A 60 18.12 -9.62 0.47
CA ALA A 60 17.78 -8.77 1.61
C ALA A 60 18.98 -8.47 2.54
N TRP A 61 19.99 -9.34 2.56
CA TRP A 61 21.22 -9.13 3.34
C TRP A 61 22.40 -8.62 2.51
N SER A 62 22.47 -8.99 1.22
CA SER A 62 23.60 -8.68 0.35
C SER A 62 23.40 -7.48 -0.57
N GLU A 63 22.21 -6.89 -0.59
CA GLU A 63 21.88 -5.71 -1.39
C GLU A 63 21.21 -4.63 -0.53
N PRO A 64 21.41 -3.33 -0.84
CA PRO A 64 20.61 -2.28 -0.23
C PRO A 64 19.14 -2.47 -0.60
N TYR A 65 18.26 -2.47 0.40
CA TYR A 65 16.83 -2.56 0.16
C TYR A 65 16.32 -1.38 -0.68
N ARG A 66 15.20 -1.59 -1.39
CA ARG A 66 14.58 -0.56 -2.25
C ARG A 66 14.33 0.74 -1.48
N ASN A 67 14.64 1.88 -2.09
CA ASN A 67 14.48 3.21 -1.47
C ASN A 67 15.27 3.41 -0.17
N SER A 68 16.31 2.61 0.09
CA SER A 68 17.25 2.83 1.19
C SER A 68 17.98 4.16 1.05
N GLU A 69 18.14 4.89 2.16
CA GLU A 69 19.02 6.05 2.24
C GLU A 69 20.51 5.65 2.39
N PHE A 70 20.77 4.37 2.65
CA PHE A 70 22.09 3.80 2.81
C PHE A 70 22.53 3.10 1.51
N SER A 71 23.75 3.38 1.07
CA SER A 71 24.34 2.76 -0.12
C SER A 71 24.97 1.39 0.15
N ALA A 72 25.21 1.05 1.42
CA ALA A 72 25.79 -0.24 1.82
C ALA A 72 24.68 -1.26 2.10
N ASP A 73 24.90 -2.51 1.69
CA ASP A 73 24.08 -3.65 2.09
C ASP A 73 24.28 -4.01 3.58
N ALA A 74 23.44 -4.89 4.11
CA ALA A 74 23.43 -5.23 5.52
C ALA A 74 24.70 -5.96 5.97
N LEU A 75 25.25 -6.87 5.17
CA LEU A 75 26.47 -7.62 5.52
C LEU A 75 27.70 -6.71 5.52
N THR A 76 27.86 -5.86 4.50
CA THR A 76 28.90 -4.84 4.45
C THR A 76 28.76 -3.86 5.61
N TRP A 77 27.54 -3.40 5.90
CA TRP A 77 27.25 -2.53 7.03
C TRP A 77 27.64 -3.17 8.36
N LEU A 78 27.31 -4.44 8.58
CA LEU A 78 27.68 -5.17 9.78
C LEU A 78 29.19 -5.27 9.93
N GLY A 79 29.91 -5.68 8.87
CA GLY A 79 31.37 -5.79 8.89
C GLY A 79 32.10 -4.46 9.14
N GLU A 80 31.48 -3.32 8.83
CA GLU A 80 32.02 -1.99 9.13
C GLU A 80 31.65 -1.47 10.52
N LYS A 81 30.47 -1.83 11.04
CA LYS A 81 29.88 -1.20 12.22
C LYS A 81 29.89 -2.08 13.46
N SER A 82 30.12 -3.38 13.35
CA SER A 82 29.98 -4.34 14.45
C SER A 82 31.13 -5.34 14.50
N ASP A 83 31.41 -5.83 15.71
CA ASP A 83 32.33 -6.97 15.92
C ASP A 83 31.58 -8.32 15.97
N ILE A 84 30.27 -8.33 15.72
CA ILE A 84 29.42 -9.54 15.74
C ILE A 84 29.67 -10.39 14.49
N GLU A 85 29.87 -11.69 14.68
CA GLU A 85 30.03 -12.65 13.58
C GLU A 85 28.70 -12.94 12.88
N ASP A 86 28.72 -12.93 11.54
CA ASP A 86 27.59 -13.22 10.65
C ASP A 86 27.57 -14.67 10.13
N GLY A 87 28.59 -15.48 10.45
CA GLY A 87 28.72 -16.87 10.01
C GLY A 87 27.47 -17.73 10.22
N PRO A 88 26.82 -17.73 11.41
CA PRO A 88 25.60 -18.51 11.63
C PRO A 88 24.44 -18.12 10.72
N LEU A 89 24.33 -16.82 10.36
CA LEU A 89 23.31 -16.31 9.46
C LEU A 89 23.58 -16.83 8.03
N LEU A 90 24.80 -16.65 7.54
CA LEU A 90 25.22 -17.13 6.21
C LEU A 90 25.06 -18.65 6.07
N ASP A 91 25.42 -19.41 7.11
CA ASP A 91 25.25 -20.87 7.15
C ASP A 91 23.78 -21.29 7.13
N ALA A 92 22.88 -20.50 7.71
CA ALA A 92 21.45 -20.79 7.69
C ALA A 92 20.83 -20.55 6.30
N MET A 93 21.23 -19.46 5.64
CA MET A 93 20.82 -19.11 4.28
C MET A 93 21.33 -20.15 3.27
N ALA A 94 22.62 -20.50 3.34
CA ALA A 94 23.23 -21.52 2.48
C ALA A 94 22.58 -22.91 2.64
N ARG A 95 22.12 -23.25 3.85
CA ARG A 95 21.39 -24.51 4.11
C ARG A 95 19.91 -24.44 3.78
N ARG A 96 19.38 -23.25 3.42
CA ARG A 96 17.96 -23.00 3.22
C ARG A 96 17.12 -23.48 4.42
N ASP A 97 17.61 -23.21 5.63
CA ASP A 97 16.97 -23.62 6.89
C ASP A 97 16.28 -22.42 7.54
N ARG A 98 14.95 -22.37 7.38
CA ARG A 98 14.08 -21.28 7.86
C ARG A 98 14.17 -21.04 9.37
N GLN A 99 14.23 -22.10 10.17
CA GLN A 99 14.31 -21.96 11.64
C GLN A 99 15.69 -21.48 12.07
N SER A 100 16.75 -22.03 11.48
CA SER A 100 18.12 -21.56 11.73
C SER A 100 18.29 -20.09 11.32
N LEU A 101 17.68 -19.70 10.20
CA LEU A 101 17.72 -18.33 9.68
C LEU A 101 17.06 -17.36 10.65
N PHE A 102 15.85 -17.67 11.10
CA PHE A 102 15.15 -16.89 12.12
C PHE A 102 16.01 -16.74 13.38
N ALA A 103 16.51 -17.84 13.93
CA ALA A 103 17.30 -17.83 15.17
C ALA A 103 18.59 -17.00 15.03
N ALA A 104 19.30 -17.13 13.90
CA ALA A 104 20.53 -16.40 13.65
C ALA A 104 20.26 -14.89 13.46
N ALA A 105 19.29 -14.54 12.63
CA ALA A 105 18.94 -13.14 12.33
C ALA A 105 18.40 -12.40 13.57
N THR A 106 17.49 -13.02 14.33
CA THR A 106 16.96 -12.43 15.57
C THR A 106 18.06 -12.20 16.60
N ARG A 107 18.94 -13.19 16.81
CA ARG A 107 20.05 -13.06 17.76
C ARG A 107 21.04 -11.99 17.34
N LEU A 108 21.34 -11.89 16.04
CA LEU A 108 22.23 -10.87 15.50
C LEU A 108 21.73 -9.46 15.82
N ILE A 109 20.45 -9.15 15.56
CA ILE A 109 19.88 -7.84 15.89
C ILE A 109 19.88 -7.57 17.39
N ALA A 110 19.53 -8.57 18.21
CA ALA A 110 19.57 -8.41 19.67
C ALA A 110 20.99 -8.16 20.21
N LEU A 111 22.00 -8.85 19.68
CA LEU A 111 23.41 -8.61 20.01
C LEU A 111 23.86 -7.22 19.54
N ARG A 112 23.37 -6.76 18.38
CA ARG A 112 23.69 -5.43 17.85
C ARG A 112 23.14 -4.32 18.74
N ILE A 113 21.94 -4.50 19.29
CA ILE A 113 21.37 -3.59 20.29
C ILE A 113 22.25 -3.57 21.55
N GLU A 114 22.67 -4.74 22.06
CA GLU A 114 23.56 -4.82 23.23
C GLU A 114 24.92 -4.15 23.01
N GLU A 115 25.51 -4.31 21.83
CA GLU A 115 26.78 -3.67 21.46
C GLU A 115 26.66 -2.14 21.50
N GLU A 116 25.61 -1.57 20.93
CA GLU A 116 25.36 -0.12 20.96
C GLU A 116 25.01 0.40 22.36
N LEU A 117 24.24 -0.37 23.15
CA LEU A 117 23.99 -0.06 24.55
C LEU A 117 25.30 -0.04 25.35
N GLY A 118 26.21 -0.99 25.11
CA GLY A 118 27.56 -1.00 25.70
C GLY A 118 28.36 0.23 25.31
N ARG A 119 28.45 0.54 24.00
CA ARG A 119 29.15 1.72 23.47
C ARG A 119 28.65 3.01 24.09
N ALA A 120 27.33 3.16 24.30
CA ALA A 120 26.76 4.34 24.93
C ALA A 120 27.28 4.57 26.37
N LEU A 121 27.60 3.50 27.10
CA LEU A 121 28.14 3.58 28.46
C LEU A 121 29.67 3.72 28.49
N ASP A 122 30.37 3.17 27.49
CA ASP A 122 31.84 3.16 27.46
C ASP A 122 32.45 4.48 26.98
N VAL A 123 31.71 5.30 26.23
CA VAL A 123 32.19 6.60 25.75
C VAL A 123 31.87 7.72 26.74
N ASP A 124 32.83 8.62 26.98
CA ASP A 124 32.66 9.81 27.82
C ASP A 124 32.11 11.03 27.06
N ASP A 125 32.18 11.01 25.73
CA ASP A 125 31.66 12.08 24.88
C ASP A 125 30.12 11.98 24.76
N PRO A 126 29.35 13.00 25.19
CA PRO A 126 27.89 12.97 25.12
C PRO A 126 27.34 12.79 23.71
N ALA A 127 27.98 13.35 22.68
CA ALA A 127 27.49 13.25 21.30
C ALA A 127 27.60 11.81 20.79
N SER A 128 28.72 11.14 21.07
CA SER A 128 28.94 9.73 20.75
C SER A 128 27.99 8.82 21.54
N ALA A 129 27.77 9.10 22.83
CA ALA A 129 26.81 8.35 23.64
C ALA A 129 25.38 8.47 23.10
N GLN A 130 24.95 9.70 22.76
CA GLN A 130 23.65 9.95 22.14
C GLN A 130 23.49 9.23 20.79
N GLN A 131 24.55 9.21 19.97
CA GLN A 131 24.52 8.50 18.70
C GLN A 131 24.35 6.99 18.91
N ALA A 132 25.08 6.38 19.84
CA ALA A 132 24.96 4.96 20.15
C ALA A 132 23.56 4.61 20.68
N VAL A 133 22.99 5.43 21.59
CA VAL A 133 21.60 5.25 22.06
C VAL A 133 20.60 5.34 20.92
N ARG A 134 20.77 6.30 19.99
CA ARG A 134 19.92 6.39 18.79
C ARG A 134 20.03 5.13 17.94
N THR A 135 21.24 4.68 17.62
CA THR A 135 21.44 3.45 16.83
C THR A 135 20.80 2.24 17.50
N ALA A 136 21.01 2.04 18.80
CA ALA A 136 20.42 0.94 19.57
C ALA A 136 18.88 0.97 19.51
N ARG A 137 18.29 2.17 19.62
CA ARG A 137 16.84 2.37 19.54
C ARG A 137 16.29 2.09 18.14
N GLU A 138 16.99 2.51 17.08
CA GLU A 138 16.58 2.23 15.70
C GLU A 138 16.64 0.74 15.37
N LEU A 139 17.64 0.02 15.90
CA LEU A 139 17.70 -1.44 15.82
C LEU A 139 16.53 -2.10 16.60
N TYR A 140 16.24 -1.63 17.82
CA TYR A 140 15.12 -2.13 18.63
C TYR A 140 13.76 -1.98 17.93
N ARG A 141 13.61 -1.00 17.02
CA ARG A 141 12.39 -0.83 16.21
C ARG A 141 12.00 -2.12 15.47
N ALA A 142 12.97 -2.97 15.15
CA ALA A 142 12.74 -4.28 14.53
C ALA A 142 11.90 -5.26 15.36
N PHE A 143 11.87 -5.09 16.69
CA PHE A 143 11.12 -5.93 17.63
C PHE A 143 9.89 -5.23 18.24
N ALA A 144 9.79 -3.91 18.11
CA ALA A 144 8.92 -3.09 18.93
C ALA A 144 7.42 -3.42 18.80
N ASP A 145 6.97 -3.78 17.60
CA ASP A 145 5.60 -4.22 17.30
C ASP A 145 5.28 -5.56 17.97
N GLY A 146 6.18 -6.54 17.86
CA GLY A 146 6.05 -7.84 18.53
C GLY A 146 6.00 -7.71 20.05
N VAL A 147 6.86 -6.87 20.62
CA VAL A 147 6.87 -6.58 22.07
C VAL A 147 5.58 -5.89 22.49
N ALA A 148 5.12 -4.88 21.73
CA ALA A 148 3.90 -4.14 22.04
C ALA A 148 2.64 -5.01 21.99
N ALA A 149 2.54 -5.92 21.01
CA ALA A 149 1.43 -6.85 20.89
C ALA A 149 1.44 -7.91 22.01
N ALA A 150 2.61 -8.46 22.33
CA ALA A 150 2.75 -9.57 23.26
C ALA A 150 2.74 -9.17 24.76
N ASP A 151 3.41 -8.06 25.06
CA ASP A 151 3.61 -7.53 26.41
C ASP A 151 3.55 -5.98 26.42
N PRO A 152 2.34 -5.40 26.40
CA PRO A 152 2.15 -3.95 26.45
C PRO A 152 2.76 -3.29 27.70
N GLU A 153 2.94 -4.04 28.79
CA GLU A 153 3.54 -3.50 30.01
C GLU A 153 5.07 -3.40 29.87
N ALA A 154 5.73 -4.45 29.37
CA ALA A 154 7.15 -4.39 29.02
C ALA A 154 7.42 -3.31 27.99
N SER A 155 6.60 -3.19 26.94
CA SER A 155 6.72 -2.14 25.93
C SER A 155 6.76 -0.73 26.57
N ARG A 156 5.86 -0.45 27.54
CA ARG A 156 5.88 0.83 28.28
C ARG A 156 7.11 0.98 29.17
N ARG A 157 7.56 -0.08 29.85
CA ARG A 157 8.77 -0.05 30.71
C ARG A 157 10.02 0.21 29.87
N ILE A 158 10.18 -0.50 28.75
CA ILE A 158 11.28 -0.33 27.80
C ILE A 158 11.23 1.07 27.16
N GLY A 159 10.05 1.54 26.77
CA GLY A 159 9.86 2.91 26.26
C GLY A 159 10.31 3.97 27.27
N ARG A 160 10.01 3.79 28.56
CA ARG A 160 10.54 4.66 29.63
C ARG A 160 12.06 4.55 29.76
N ALA A 161 12.61 3.34 29.72
CA ALA A 161 14.05 3.13 29.78
C ALA A 161 14.78 3.83 28.62
N TRP A 162 14.25 3.78 27.40
CA TRP A 162 14.79 4.54 26.27
C TRP A 162 14.79 6.06 26.51
N LEU A 163 13.72 6.60 27.10
CA LEU A 163 13.63 8.02 27.45
C LEU A 163 14.66 8.41 28.52
N GLU A 164 14.76 7.60 29.58
CA GLU A 164 15.72 7.79 30.67
C GLU A 164 17.16 7.73 30.14
N LEU A 165 17.49 6.71 29.35
CA LEU A 165 18.80 6.54 28.74
C LEU A 165 19.17 7.74 27.86
N ASN A 166 18.29 8.13 26.94
CA ASN A 166 18.52 9.27 26.03
C ASN A 166 18.64 10.62 26.74
N SER A 167 17.90 10.83 27.85
CA SER A 167 18.01 12.05 28.64
C SER A 167 19.24 12.09 29.56
N SER A 168 19.88 10.94 29.79
CA SER A 168 20.97 10.78 30.76
C SER A 168 22.36 10.74 30.12
N THR A 169 22.48 10.74 28.79
CA THR A 169 23.78 10.78 28.08
C THR A 169 24.55 12.10 28.26
N GLY A 170 23.93 13.12 28.85
CA GLY A 170 24.49 14.48 28.96
C GLY A 170 24.42 15.28 27.66
N SER A 171 24.99 16.48 27.67
CA SER A 171 25.06 17.41 26.54
C SER A 171 26.31 18.29 26.64
N ALA A 172 26.99 18.53 25.52
CA ALA A 172 28.11 19.47 25.45
C ALA A 172 27.68 20.96 25.44
N GLY A 173 26.37 21.24 25.33
CA GLY A 173 25.83 22.59 25.21
C GLY A 173 26.21 23.29 23.88
N VAL A 174 25.66 24.49 23.65
CA VAL A 174 26.02 25.31 22.49
C VAL A 174 27.19 26.21 22.91
N LEU A 175 28.37 25.98 22.33
CA LEU A 175 29.62 26.67 22.72
C LEU A 175 29.91 26.54 24.23
N GLY A 176 29.56 25.41 24.84
CA GLY A 176 29.73 25.12 26.27
C GLY A 176 28.63 25.68 27.18
N ALA A 177 27.72 26.53 26.67
CA ALA A 177 26.56 26.99 27.44
C ALA A 177 25.48 25.90 27.47
N GLY A 178 25.00 25.57 28.67
CA GLY A 178 24.00 24.50 28.87
C GLY A 178 24.59 23.09 28.89
N THR A 179 25.90 22.95 29.14
CA THR A 179 26.56 21.65 29.31
C THR A 179 25.93 20.89 30.48
N THR A 180 25.53 19.64 30.24
CA THR A 180 25.03 18.73 31.27
C THR A 180 25.91 17.47 31.29
N PRO A 181 26.43 17.04 32.45
CA PRO A 181 27.19 15.80 32.53
C PRO A 181 26.26 14.59 32.34
N PRO A 182 26.79 13.45 31.88
CA PRO A 182 26.03 12.21 31.83
C PRO A 182 25.66 11.73 33.25
N ASP A 183 24.45 11.22 33.41
CA ASP A 183 24.01 10.50 34.61
C ASP A 183 24.22 8.99 34.40
N ARG A 184 25.43 8.52 34.74
CA ARG A 184 25.85 7.13 34.53
C ARG A 184 25.00 6.13 35.32
N GLU A 185 24.52 6.49 36.50
CA GLU A 185 23.71 5.59 37.33
C GLU A 185 22.35 5.33 36.68
N THR A 186 21.70 6.41 36.20
CA THR A 186 20.45 6.30 35.45
C THR A 186 20.66 5.56 34.12
N MET A 187 21.75 5.83 33.40
CA MET A 187 22.08 5.10 32.16
C MET A 187 22.23 3.59 32.39
N VAL A 188 22.96 3.17 33.44
CA VAL A 188 23.14 1.74 33.79
C VAL A 188 21.80 1.09 34.13
N THR A 189 20.97 1.77 34.92
CA THR A 189 19.65 1.26 35.33
C THR A 189 18.72 1.12 34.13
N ALA A 190 18.66 2.15 33.27
CA ALA A 190 17.83 2.14 32.07
C ALA A 190 18.30 1.08 31.07
N ARG A 191 19.63 0.96 30.85
CA ARG A 191 20.19 -0.12 30.03
C ARG A 191 19.74 -1.48 30.53
N ALA A 192 19.86 -1.75 31.83
CA ALA A 192 19.53 -3.07 32.40
C ALA A 192 18.08 -3.50 32.07
N VAL A 193 17.11 -2.57 32.11
CA VAL A 193 15.72 -2.86 31.73
C VAL A 193 15.59 -3.37 30.30
N ILE A 194 16.37 -2.79 29.37
CA ILE A 194 16.36 -3.18 27.95
C ILE A 194 17.11 -4.51 27.78
N SER A 195 18.34 -4.58 28.32
CA SER A 195 19.22 -5.75 28.22
C SER A 195 18.61 -7.01 28.81
N ASP A 196 18.03 -6.92 30.01
CA ASP A 196 17.41 -8.07 30.68
C ASP A 196 16.26 -8.64 29.83
N TYR A 197 15.47 -7.76 29.19
CA TYR A 197 14.38 -8.18 28.32
C TYR A 197 14.89 -8.85 27.04
N LEU A 198 15.96 -8.32 26.42
CA LEU A 198 16.59 -8.92 25.25
C LEU A 198 17.18 -10.30 25.58
N VAL A 199 17.84 -10.44 26.73
CA VAL A 199 18.42 -11.70 27.18
C VAL A 199 17.34 -12.77 27.37
N GLU A 200 16.24 -12.40 28.02
CA GLU A 200 15.13 -13.32 28.29
C GLU A 200 14.39 -13.76 27.00
N ASN A 201 14.34 -12.92 25.96
CA ASN A 201 13.42 -13.13 24.83
C ASN A 201 14.06 -13.30 23.45
N TYR A 202 15.28 -12.80 23.24
CA TYR A 202 15.90 -12.72 21.91
C TYR A 202 17.37 -13.19 21.88
N LEU A 203 17.99 -13.39 23.05
CA LEU A 203 19.32 -14.00 23.18
C LEU A 203 19.27 -15.37 23.88
N VAL A 204 18.15 -16.07 23.76
CA VAL A 204 17.99 -17.44 24.26
C VAL A 204 18.90 -18.41 23.51
N ASP A 205 19.28 -19.52 24.14
CA ASP A 205 20.13 -20.55 23.51
C ASP A 205 19.42 -21.20 22.32
N ASP A 206 18.16 -21.60 22.52
CA ASP A 206 17.32 -22.26 21.53
C ASP A 206 15.96 -21.57 21.43
N PHE A 207 15.59 -21.17 20.21
CA PHE A 207 14.24 -20.66 19.93
C PHE A 207 13.27 -21.82 19.66
N ALA A 208 12.04 -21.70 20.14
CA ALA A 208 10.98 -22.64 19.84
C ALA A 208 10.75 -22.72 18.31
N PRO A 209 10.55 -23.94 17.76
CA PRO A 209 10.24 -24.14 16.35
C PRO A 209 8.97 -23.38 15.95
N ARG A 210 9.05 -22.59 14.89
CA ARG A 210 7.89 -21.83 14.37
C ARG A 210 7.77 -21.91 12.85
N GLN A 211 6.52 -22.03 12.39
CA GLN A 211 6.15 -22.01 10.97
C GLN A 211 5.78 -20.60 10.49
N GLN A 212 5.74 -19.63 11.38
CA GLN A 212 5.57 -18.22 11.02
C GLN A 212 6.66 -17.45 11.76
N LEU A 213 7.47 -16.73 11.01
CA LEU A 213 8.51 -15.87 11.53
C LEU A 213 7.85 -14.58 12.02
N SER A 214 8.15 -14.19 13.24
CA SER A 214 7.57 -12.99 13.84
C SER A 214 8.54 -12.36 14.83
N PRO A 215 8.40 -11.07 15.11
CA PRO A 215 9.20 -10.37 16.13
C PRO A 215 8.76 -10.70 17.58
N LEU A 216 7.89 -11.71 17.78
CA LEU A 216 7.34 -12.03 19.09
C LEU A 216 8.44 -12.42 20.08
N PRO A 217 8.37 -11.91 21.33
CA PRO A 217 9.25 -12.34 22.40
C PRO A 217 9.13 -13.85 22.67
N GLU A 218 10.25 -14.53 22.93
CA GLU A 218 10.24 -15.99 23.15
C GLU A 218 9.32 -16.41 24.31
N THR A 219 9.33 -15.68 25.42
CA THR A 219 8.45 -15.97 26.56
C THR A 219 6.97 -15.89 26.20
N ALA A 220 6.61 -14.99 25.28
CA ALA A 220 5.26 -14.82 24.80
C ALA A 220 4.83 -16.00 23.93
N LEU A 221 5.70 -16.44 23.01
CA LEU A 221 5.45 -17.63 22.19
C LEU A 221 5.29 -18.89 23.06
N LEU A 222 6.18 -19.08 24.02
CA LEU A 222 6.15 -20.24 24.94
C LEU A 222 4.93 -20.25 25.86
N SER A 223 4.26 -19.10 26.06
CA SER A 223 3.03 -19.03 26.85
C SER A 223 1.85 -19.77 26.21
N GLY A 224 1.93 -20.07 24.90
CA GLY A 224 0.87 -20.71 24.13
C GLY A 224 -0.39 -19.86 23.96
N ARG A 225 -0.33 -18.57 24.33
CA ARG A 225 -1.39 -17.61 24.01
C ARG A 225 -1.36 -17.30 22.53
N ASP A 226 -2.55 -17.20 21.94
CA ASP A 226 -2.70 -16.65 20.61
C ASP A 226 -2.45 -15.14 20.68
N ILE A 227 -1.44 -14.67 19.95
CA ILE A 227 -1.00 -13.27 19.96
C ILE A 227 -0.96 -12.81 18.52
N GLU A 228 -1.96 -12.02 18.16
CA GLU A 228 -2.01 -11.36 16.86
C GLU A 228 -1.05 -10.17 16.87
N VAL A 229 -0.02 -10.24 16.03
CA VAL A 229 0.84 -9.10 15.73
C VAL A 229 0.19 -8.37 14.56
N PRO A 230 -0.10 -7.05 14.68
CA PRO A 230 -0.60 -6.28 13.57
C PRO A 230 0.30 -6.47 12.34
N PRO A 231 -0.27 -6.72 11.14
CA PRO A 231 0.54 -6.85 9.95
C PRO A 231 1.29 -5.54 9.68
N SER A 232 2.48 -5.67 9.10
CA SER A 232 3.32 -4.54 8.71
C SER A 232 3.92 -4.83 7.34
N LEU A 233 4.01 -3.80 6.51
CA LEU A 233 4.78 -3.90 5.28
C LEU A 233 6.28 -4.02 5.58
N PRO A 234 7.03 -4.81 4.81
CA PRO A 234 8.47 -4.89 4.98
C PRO A 234 9.16 -3.60 4.47
N PRO A 235 10.36 -3.28 4.99
CA PRO A 235 11.19 -2.19 4.47
C PRO A 235 11.36 -2.27 2.96
N GLY A 236 11.23 -1.13 2.28
CA GLY A 236 11.30 -1.04 0.82
C GLY A 236 9.95 -1.11 0.11
N SER A 237 8.86 -1.33 0.84
CA SER A 237 7.50 -1.19 0.29
C SER A 237 7.15 0.26 -0.02
N ASP A 238 6.31 0.46 -1.04
CA ASP A 238 5.71 1.73 -1.42
C ASP A 238 4.27 1.44 -1.85
N ILE A 239 3.29 1.93 -1.12
CA ILE A 239 1.85 1.79 -1.45
C ILE A 239 1.15 3.15 -1.46
N PHE A 240 1.94 4.22 -1.60
CA PHE A 240 1.43 5.58 -1.65
C PHE A 240 0.77 5.87 -2.99
N ASP A 241 -0.09 6.88 -3.01
CA ASP A 241 -0.64 7.42 -4.25
C ASP A 241 0.47 7.78 -5.24
N GLN A 242 0.14 7.62 -6.51
CA GLN A 242 1.06 7.94 -7.59
C GLN A 242 1.35 9.45 -7.62
N ASP A 243 2.59 9.79 -7.97
CA ASP A 243 3.04 11.17 -8.18
C ASP A 243 3.81 11.24 -9.51
N PRO A 244 3.32 11.97 -10.52
CA PRO A 244 2.11 12.82 -10.51
C PRO A 244 0.80 12.02 -10.45
N LEU A 245 -0.21 12.59 -9.79
CA LEU A 245 -1.51 11.95 -9.57
C LEU A 245 -2.29 11.81 -10.90
N PRO A 246 -2.81 10.63 -11.27
CA PRO A 246 -3.56 10.45 -12.50
C PRO A 246 -4.83 11.28 -12.56
N LEU A 247 -5.18 11.78 -13.76
CA LEU A 247 -6.50 12.39 -13.96
C LEU A 247 -7.58 11.30 -13.93
N LEU A 248 -8.65 11.54 -13.15
CA LEU A 248 -9.88 10.74 -13.16
C LEU A 248 -10.87 11.38 -14.13
N VAL A 249 -11.48 10.57 -15.00
CA VAL A 249 -12.55 11.02 -15.90
C VAL A 249 -13.75 10.12 -15.69
N LEU A 250 -14.83 10.69 -15.16
CA LEU A 250 -16.10 10.01 -14.93
C LEU A 250 -17.14 10.43 -15.97
N ASN A 251 -17.89 9.47 -16.51
CA ASN A 251 -18.83 9.73 -17.59
C ASN A 251 -19.99 10.66 -17.16
N PHE A 252 -20.49 10.52 -15.94
CA PHE A 252 -21.53 11.42 -15.41
C PHE A 252 -21.04 12.87 -15.21
N GLU A 253 -19.79 13.08 -14.76
CA GLU A 253 -19.21 14.42 -14.60
C GLU A 253 -19.06 15.12 -15.94
N ALA A 254 -18.66 14.39 -16.99
CA ALA A 254 -18.59 14.90 -18.36
C ALA A 254 -19.97 15.34 -18.90
N GLN A 255 -21.06 14.84 -18.31
CA GLN A 255 -22.44 15.25 -18.61
C GLN A 255 -22.92 16.40 -17.70
N GLY A 256 -22.09 16.87 -16.76
CA GLY A 256 -22.41 17.93 -15.81
C GLY A 256 -23.34 17.49 -14.67
N ILE A 257 -23.30 16.21 -14.31
CA ILE A 257 -24.04 15.65 -13.18
C ILE A 257 -23.14 15.69 -11.94
N ASP A 258 -23.72 16.07 -10.79
CA ASP A 258 -23.04 16.06 -9.49
C ASP A 258 -23.12 14.66 -8.87
N GLU A 259 -22.02 14.14 -8.35
CA GLU A 259 -21.98 12.81 -7.73
C GLU A 259 -22.87 12.71 -6.48
N THR A 260 -23.07 13.81 -5.75
CA THR A 260 -23.96 13.85 -4.58
C THR A 260 -25.43 13.58 -4.95
N ASP A 261 -25.80 13.77 -6.22
CA ASP A 261 -27.12 13.41 -6.76
C ASP A 261 -27.20 11.91 -7.17
N LEU A 262 -26.08 11.19 -7.13
CA LEU A 262 -25.92 9.78 -7.53
C LEU A 262 -25.48 8.91 -6.33
N PRO A 263 -26.35 8.70 -5.31
CA PRO A 263 -25.96 8.04 -4.06
C PRO A 263 -25.48 6.58 -4.23
N LEU A 264 -25.79 5.93 -5.36
CA LEU A 264 -25.25 4.60 -5.66
C LEU A 264 -23.80 4.66 -6.15
N VAL A 265 -23.45 5.70 -6.94
CA VAL A 265 -22.09 5.95 -7.43
C VAL A 265 -21.22 6.43 -6.27
N ALA A 266 -21.67 7.43 -5.50
CA ALA A 266 -20.97 7.91 -4.30
C ALA A 266 -20.68 6.81 -3.27
N TYR A 267 -21.60 5.85 -3.12
CA TYR A 267 -21.36 4.68 -2.27
C TYR A 267 -20.36 3.71 -2.88
N GLY A 268 -20.39 3.53 -4.21
CA GLY A 268 -19.45 2.70 -4.95
C GLY A 268 -18.02 3.25 -4.91
N ASP A 269 -17.87 4.57 -5.02
CA ASP A 269 -16.60 5.28 -4.90
C ASP A 269 -16.02 5.07 -3.49
N MET A 270 -16.80 5.35 -2.45
CA MET A 270 -16.40 5.07 -1.07
C MET A 270 -15.97 3.61 -0.85
N LEU A 271 -16.69 2.64 -1.43
CA LEU A 271 -16.30 1.23 -1.33
C LEU A 271 -14.99 0.92 -2.08
N PHE A 272 -14.73 1.61 -3.19
CA PHE A 272 -13.49 1.46 -3.97
C PHE A 272 -12.27 1.94 -3.19
N ASP A 273 -12.44 2.98 -2.37
CA ASP A 273 -11.42 3.52 -1.46
C ASP A 273 -11.41 2.88 -0.06
N SER A 274 -12.33 1.95 0.23
CA SER A 274 -12.45 1.34 1.55
C SER A 274 -11.63 0.07 1.69
N ALA A 275 -10.61 0.09 2.55
CA ALA A 275 -9.91 -1.13 2.97
C ALA A 275 -10.82 -2.10 3.77
N GLN A 276 -11.96 -1.63 4.28
CA GLN A 276 -12.86 -2.40 5.16
C GLN A 276 -13.59 -3.54 4.43
N ILE A 277 -13.63 -3.53 3.10
CA ILE A 277 -14.25 -4.63 2.33
C ILE A 277 -13.34 -5.86 2.23
N PHE A 278 -12.05 -5.73 2.54
CA PHE A 278 -11.06 -6.80 2.47
C PHE A 278 -10.82 -7.49 3.82
N GLY A 279 -10.12 -8.62 3.77
CA GLY A 279 -9.60 -9.33 4.93
C GLY A 279 -8.24 -8.81 5.40
N SER A 280 -7.76 -9.35 6.51
CA SER A 280 -6.38 -9.16 6.95
C SER A 280 -5.43 -9.99 6.07
N PRO A 281 -4.27 -9.47 5.63
CA PRO A 281 -3.65 -8.23 6.11
C PRO A 281 -4.07 -6.94 5.38
N ALA A 282 -4.69 -7.02 4.19
CA ALA A 282 -4.98 -5.84 3.37
C ALA A 282 -5.77 -4.75 4.10
N ARG A 283 -6.85 -5.14 4.79
CA ARG A 283 -7.66 -4.21 5.60
C ARG A 283 -6.83 -3.47 6.64
N ASP A 284 -5.99 -4.21 7.37
CA ASP A 284 -5.23 -3.65 8.49
C ASP A 284 -4.05 -2.80 8.01
N LEU A 285 -3.57 -3.04 6.79
CA LEU A 285 -2.57 -2.24 6.10
C LEU A 285 -3.16 -1.03 5.37
N GLY A 286 -4.49 -0.86 5.36
CA GLY A 286 -5.16 0.23 4.66
C GLY A 286 -5.13 0.10 3.13
N ILE A 287 -4.97 -1.12 2.60
CA ILE A 287 -4.98 -1.37 1.15
C ILE A 287 -6.44 -1.41 0.67
N ALA A 288 -6.76 -0.60 -0.32
CA ALA A 288 -8.04 -0.52 -1.01
C ALA A 288 -7.86 -0.76 -2.53
N CYS A 289 -8.95 -0.77 -3.31
CA CYS A 289 -8.85 -0.89 -4.76
C CYS A 289 -8.00 0.26 -5.35
N SER A 290 -8.18 1.48 -4.83
CA SER A 290 -7.45 2.68 -5.24
C SER A 290 -5.97 2.69 -4.90
N THR A 291 -5.52 1.85 -3.96
CA THR A 291 -4.10 1.65 -3.67
C THR A 291 -3.38 1.04 -4.87
N CYS A 292 -4.03 0.13 -5.58
CA CYS A 292 -3.51 -0.50 -6.81
C CYS A 292 -3.93 0.28 -8.06
N HIS A 293 -5.16 0.78 -8.07
CA HIS A 293 -5.80 1.45 -9.21
C HIS A 293 -6.08 2.92 -8.89
N ASN A 294 -5.02 3.72 -8.80
CA ASN A 294 -5.09 5.11 -8.37
C ASN A 294 -5.87 5.96 -9.37
N ARG A 295 -7.05 6.45 -8.95
CA ARG A 295 -7.95 7.28 -9.77
C ARG A 295 -8.27 6.63 -11.13
N SER A 296 -8.67 5.36 -11.11
CA SER A 296 -8.94 4.49 -12.26
C SER A 296 -7.73 4.10 -13.13
N ASP A 297 -6.53 4.58 -12.81
CA ASP A 297 -5.30 4.22 -13.53
C ASP A 297 -4.38 3.33 -12.69
N VAL A 298 -3.33 2.77 -13.28
CA VAL A 298 -2.33 1.98 -12.53
C VAL A 298 -1.60 2.85 -11.49
N ASN A 299 -1.34 2.31 -10.30
CA ASN A 299 -0.36 2.89 -9.37
C ASN A 299 1.06 2.38 -9.68
N GLN A 300 1.82 3.13 -10.48
CA GLN A 300 3.20 2.78 -10.87
C GLN A 300 4.22 2.87 -9.73
N ARG A 301 3.81 3.35 -8.55
CA ARG A 301 4.68 3.34 -7.37
C ARG A 301 4.52 2.05 -6.55
N LEU A 302 3.37 1.39 -6.67
CA LEU A 302 3.01 0.25 -5.83
C LEU A 302 4.08 -0.83 -5.93
N PHE A 303 4.67 -1.17 -4.79
CA PHE A 303 5.70 -2.18 -4.67
C PHE A 303 5.70 -2.75 -3.26
N ILE A 304 5.62 -4.08 -3.15
CA ILE A 304 5.81 -4.79 -1.89
C ILE A 304 6.86 -5.89 -2.15
N PRO A 305 8.04 -5.86 -1.48
CA PRO A 305 9.08 -6.87 -1.63
C PRO A 305 8.55 -8.30 -1.50
N GLY A 306 8.89 -9.17 -2.45
CA GLY A 306 8.48 -10.58 -2.46
C GLY A 306 7.05 -10.85 -2.94
N THR A 307 6.21 -9.82 -3.10
CA THR A 307 4.91 -9.94 -3.80
C THR A 307 4.88 -9.12 -5.09
N SER A 308 5.90 -8.31 -5.33
CA SER A 308 6.08 -7.47 -6.52
C SER A 308 7.47 -7.71 -7.09
N HIS A 309 7.56 -8.01 -8.39
CA HIS A 309 8.84 -8.08 -9.09
C HIS A 309 9.32 -6.69 -9.56
N GLN A 310 8.39 -5.75 -9.75
CA GLN A 310 8.67 -4.36 -10.09
C GLN A 310 7.51 -3.43 -9.66
N PRO A 311 7.70 -2.10 -9.66
CA PRO A 311 6.63 -1.16 -9.36
C PRO A 311 5.47 -1.27 -10.34
N GLY A 312 4.25 -1.16 -9.84
CA GLY A 312 3.03 -1.34 -10.63
C GLY A 312 2.66 -2.80 -10.87
N ALA A 313 3.40 -3.76 -10.32
CA ALA A 313 3.07 -5.19 -10.40
C ALA A 313 2.86 -5.79 -9.01
N ILE A 314 1.92 -6.74 -8.89
CA ILE A 314 1.66 -7.44 -7.64
C ILE A 314 1.06 -8.82 -7.88
N ASP A 315 1.46 -9.76 -7.05
CA ASP A 315 0.87 -11.08 -6.90
C ASP A 315 -0.24 -11.02 -5.84
N VAL A 316 -1.48 -11.20 -6.27
CA VAL A 316 -2.69 -11.20 -5.42
C VAL A 316 -3.26 -12.59 -5.18
N ASP A 317 -2.75 -13.60 -5.88
CA ASP A 317 -3.10 -15.01 -5.71
C ASP A 317 -1.98 -15.84 -5.05
N GLY A 318 -0.95 -15.18 -4.52
CA GLY A 318 0.05 -15.74 -3.61
C GLY A 318 -0.37 -15.78 -2.13
N ALA A 319 0.61 -16.12 -1.27
CA ALA A 319 0.37 -16.39 0.16
C ALA A 319 0.02 -15.15 1.01
N PHE A 320 0.36 -13.94 0.56
CA PHE A 320 0.37 -12.77 1.43
C PHE A 320 -1.02 -12.26 1.81
N PHE A 321 -1.90 -12.05 0.82
CA PHE A 321 -3.21 -11.47 1.06
C PHE A 321 -4.25 -12.49 1.52
N ASN A 322 -4.29 -13.65 0.86
CA ASN A 322 -5.16 -14.75 1.27
C ASN A 322 -4.45 -16.11 1.10
N PRO A 323 -3.85 -16.64 2.17
CA PRO A 323 -3.16 -17.94 2.12
C PRO A 323 -4.02 -19.12 1.63
N ILE A 324 -5.35 -19.03 1.70
CA ILE A 324 -6.26 -20.08 1.21
C ILE A 324 -6.36 -20.06 -0.33
N PHE A 325 -6.11 -18.91 -0.95
CA PHE A 325 -6.15 -18.73 -2.40
C PHE A 325 -4.78 -18.89 -3.07
N ASN A 326 -3.72 -19.08 -2.27
CA ASN A 326 -2.34 -19.27 -2.73
C ASN A 326 -2.22 -20.35 -3.82
N ASP A 327 -1.77 -19.95 -5.01
CA ASP A 327 -1.54 -20.86 -6.15
C ASP A 327 -0.15 -21.53 -6.14
N LEU A 328 0.69 -21.14 -5.18
CA LEU A 328 2.08 -21.59 -4.93
C LEU A 328 3.07 -21.20 -6.02
N ARG A 329 2.82 -20.09 -6.71
CA ARG A 329 3.72 -19.50 -7.69
C ARG A 329 4.15 -18.10 -7.27
N ASP A 330 5.23 -17.68 -7.90
CA ASP A 330 5.73 -16.31 -7.83
C ASP A 330 5.70 -15.79 -9.27
N ASP A 331 4.52 -15.34 -9.67
CA ASP A 331 4.23 -14.77 -10.98
C ASP A 331 3.41 -13.46 -10.89
N PRO A 332 3.91 -12.45 -10.13
CA PRO A 332 3.27 -11.15 -10.02
C PRO A 332 2.98 -10.54 -11.39
N LEU A 333 1.72 -10.13 -11.58
CA LEU A 333 1.25 -9.52 -12.82
C LEU A 333 1.28 -8.00 -12.72
N ASP A 334 1.45 -7.36 -13.87
CA ASP A 334 1.31 -5.92 -14.04
C ASP A 334 -0.15 -5.49 -13.80
N ILE A 335 -0.34 -4.45 -12.98
CA ILE A 335 -1.65 -3.95 -12.59
C ILE A 335 -2.26 -3.17 -13.77
N PRO A 336 -3.42 -3.60 -14.32
CA PRO A 336 -4.00 -2.91 -15.46
C PRO A 336 -4.66 -1.58 -15.06
N SER A 337 -4.65 -0.61 -15.97
CA SER A 337 -5.55 0.55 -15.89
C SER A 337 -7.01 0.10 -15.94
N LEU A 338 -7.88 0.75 -15.15
CA LEU A 338 -9.33 0.52 -15.17
C LEU A 338 -10.07 1.52 -16.07
N ARG A 339 -9.37 2.44 -16.74
CA ARG A 339 -9.99 3.39 -17.65
C ARG A 339 -10.77 2.66 -18.76
N GLY A 340 -12.02 3.07 -18.96
CA GLY A 340 -12.91 2.48 -19.96
C GLY A 340 -13.39 1.07 -19.63
N LEU A 341 -13.38 0.65 -18.36
CA LEU A 341 -13.71 -0.71 -17.89
C LEU A 341 -15.00 -1.30 -18.47
N ARG A 342 -15.99 -0.45 -18.77
CA ARG A 342 -17.25 -0.85 -19.42
C ARG A 342 -17.08 -1.44 -20.83
N PHE A 343 -15.89 -1.30 -21.43
CA PHE A 343 -15.57 -1.78 -22.78
C PHE A 343 -14.54 -2.90 -22.82
N THR A 344 -13.88 -3.21 -21.71
CA THR A 344 -12.66 -4.05 -21.68
C THR A 344 -12.89 -5.52 -21.38
N GLY A 345 -14.14 -5.94 -21.11
CA GLY A 345 -14.48 -7.34 -20.87
C GLY A 345 -13.95 -8.28 -21.97
N PRO A 346 -13.56 -9.54 -21.66
CA PRO A 346 -13.66 -10.21 -20.35
C PRO A 346 -12.67 -9.67 -19.29
N TYR A 347 -12.74 -10.21 -18.07
CA TYR A 347 -12.05 -9.72 -16.87
C TYR A 347 -11.20 -10.82 -16.20
N GLY A 348 -10.25 -10.40 -15.36
CA GLY A 348 -9.06 -11.19 -15.02
C GLY A 348 -8.09 -11.16 -16.19
N ARG A 349 -6.78 -10.94 -15.99
CA ARG A 349 -5.83 -10.66 -17.09
C ARG A 349 -5.81 -11.73 -18.19
N ASP A 350 -6.33 -12.92 -17.89
CA ASP A 350 -6.49 -14.10 -18.74
C ASP A 350 -7.92 -14.29 -19.31
N GLY A 351 -8.82 -13.32 -19.12
CA GLY A 351 -10.20 -13.35 -19.59
C GLY A 351 -11.11 -14.37 -18.92
N ARG A 352 -10.73 -14.89 -17.74
CA ARG A 352 -11.47 -16.00 -17.09
C ARG A 352 -12.87 -15.61 -16.59
N PHE A 353 -13.16 -14.31 -16.43
CA PHE A 353 -14.46 -13.81 -15.97
C PHE A 353 -15.21 -13.07 -17.09
N ALA A 354 -16.41 -13.53 -17.43
CA ALA A 354 -17.29 -12.82 -18.37
C ALA A 354 -18.08 -11.65 -17.72
N SER A 355 -18.05 -11.55 -16.39
CA SER A 355 -18.87 -10.63 -15.60
C SER A 355 -17.98 -9.80 -14.69
N LEU A 356 -18.07 -8.47 -14.80
CA LEU A 356 -17.35 -7.57 -13.91
C LEU A 356 -17.76 -7.81 -12.46
N ARG A 357 -19.04 -8.10 -12.22
CA ARG A 357 -19.56 -8.41 -10.88
C ARG A 357 -18.86 -9.61 -10.25
N ASP A 358 -18.71 -10.68 -11.04
CA ASP A 358 -18.10 -11.92 -10.54
C ASP A 358 -16.60 -11.73 -10.32
N PHE A 359 -15.95 -10.95 -11.17
CA PHE A 359 -14.55 -10.56 -10.99
C PHE A 359 -14.36 -9.69 -9.74
N THR A 360 -15.15 -8.63 -9.55
CA THR A 360 -15.08 -7.78 -8.34
C THR A 360 -15.30 -8.58 -7.07
N ARG A 361 -16.26 -9.52 -7.07
CA ARG A 361 -16.44 -10.46 -5.95
C ARG A 361 -15.22 -11.36 -5.74
N ASN A 362 -14.60 -11.85 -6.82
CA ASN A 362 -13.38 -12.66 -6.75
C ASN A 362 -12.24 -11.88 -6.08
N VAL A 363 -12.01 -10.63 -6.49
CA VAL A 363 -11.01 -9.75 -5.88
C VAL A 363 -11.26 -9.65 -4.37
N ILE A 364 -12.48 -9.28 -3.97
CA ILE A 364 -12.80 -9.07 -2.55
C ILE A 364 -12.66 -10.35 -1.72
N VAL A 365 -13.26 -11.45 -2.15
CA VAL A 365 -13.40 -12.67 -1.32
C VAL A 365 -12.22 -13.61 -1.47
N ASN A 366 -11.74 -13.82 -2.70
CA ASN A 366 -10.75 -14.84 -2.99
C ASN A 366 -9.34 -14.26 -2.95
N GLU A 367 -9.05 -13.15 -3.62
CA GLU A 367 -7.69 -12.57 -3.62
C GLU A 367 -7.38 -11.90 -2.27
N PHE A 368 -8.30 -11.11 -1.73
CA PHE A 368 -8.08 -10.31 -0.52
C PHE A 368 -8.76 -10.84 0.75
N GLY A 369 -9.38 -12.03 0.70
CA GLY A 369 -9.91 -12.71 1.89
C GLY A 369 -11.03 -11.98 2.65
N GLY A 370 -11.73 -11.05 1.98
CA GLY A 370 -12.84 -10.28 2.52
C GLY A 370 -14.11 -11.10 2.73
N ALA A 371 -15.05 -10.51 3.48
CA ALA A 371 -16.39 -11.09 3.64
C ALA A 371 -17.17 -11.03 2.32
N GLU A 372 -18.19 -11.89 2.17
CA GLU A 372 -19.07 -11.83 1.01
C GLU A 372 -19.78 -10.46 0.94
N PRO A 373 -19.56 -9.66 -0.13
CA PRO A 373 -20.21 -8.37 -0.25
C PRO A 373 -21.73 -8.52 -0.44
N THR A 374 -22.50 -7.58 0.10
CA THR A 374 -23.94 -7.58 -0.16
C THR A 374 -24.23 -7.30 -1.64
N PRO A 375 -25.40 -7.69 -2.17
CA PRO A 375 -25.77 -7.34 -3.53
C PRO A 375 -25.73 -5.83 -3.81
N PHE A 376 -26.06 -5.02 -2.80
CA PHE A 376 -26.04 -3.56 -2.87
C PHE A 376 -24.60 -3.02 -2.98
N MET A 377 -23.65 -3.55 -2.21
CA MET A 377 -22.23 -3.18 -2.32
C MET A 377 -21.67 -3.47 -3.72
N LEU A 378 -21.95 -4.65 -4.27
CA LEU A 378 -21.50 -4.98 -5.63
C LEU A 378 -22.19 -4.13 -6.69
N ASP A 379 -23.48 -3.83 -6.54
CA ASP A 379 -24.20 -2.93 -7.46
C ASP A 379 -23.60 -1.52 -7.42
N ALA A 380 -23.24 -1.02 -6.24
CA ALA A 380 -22.62 0.29 -6.05
C ALA A 380 -21.21 0.36 -6.65
N LEU A 381 -20.34 -0.60 -6.32
CA LEU A 381 -19.00 -0.70 -6.91
C LEU A 381 -19.07 -0.73 -8.44
N LEU A 382 -19.96 -1.55 -9.01
CA LEU A 382 -20.14 -1.62 -10.46
C LEU A 382 -20.67 -0.31 -11.04
N ALA A 383 -21.61 0.35 -10.35
CA ALA A 383 -22.11 1.65 -10.80
C ALA A 383 -20.99 2.67 -10.90
N TYR A 384 -20.08 2.72 -9.93
CA TYR A 384 -18.92 3.61 -9.97
C TYR A 384 -17.87 3.20 -11.02
N MET A 385 -17.40 1.95 -11.01
CA MET A 385 -16.33 1.52 -11.91
C MET A 385 -16.71 1.55 -13.40
N LEU A 386 -18.00 1.50 -13.73
CA LEU A 386 -18.47 1.65 -15.12
C LEU A 386 -18.40 3.11 -15.62
N GLU A 387 -18.26 4.08 -14.73
CA GLU A 387 -18.13 5.50 -15.07
C GLU A 387 -16.71 5.87 -15.51
N PHE A 388 -15.69 5.06 -15.17
CA PHE A 388 -14.30 5.25 -15.58
C PHE A 388 -14.19 5.35 -17.10
N ASP A 389 -13.83 6.53 -17.61
CA ASP A 389 -13.68 6.80 -19.03
C ASP A 389 -12.22 6.87 -19.47
N PHE A 390 -12.00 6.81 -20.78
CA PHE A 390 -10.69 7.06 -21.36
C PHE A 390 -10.35 8.55 -21.29
N LEU A 391 -9.05 8.85 -21.26
CA LEU A 391 -8.57 10.23 -21.34
C LEU A 391 -8.83 10.83 -22.73
N PRO A 392 -9.17 12.14 -22.82
CA PRO A 392 -9.21 12.85 -24.09
C PRO A 392 -7.85 12.84 -24.80
N ASN A 393 -7.86 12.64 -26.12
CA ASN A 393 -6.67 12.68 -26.97
C ASN A 393 -6.99 13.38 -28.30
N SER A 394 -6.48 14.59 -28.49
CA SER A 394 -6.71 15.40 -29.70
C SER A 394 -6.09 14.80 -30.98
N MET A 395 -5.15 13.87 -30.87
CA MET A 395 -4.55 13.17 -32.01
C MET A 395 -5.43 12.04 -32.54
N LEU A 396 -6.49 11.67 -31.82
CA LEU A 396 -7.36 10.54 -32.15
C LEU A 396 -8.81 10.99 -32.33
N ALA A 397 -9.45 10.55 -33.41
CA ALA A 397 -10.88 10.72 -33.60
C ALA A 397 -11.67 9.61 -32.87
N ALA A 398 -12.99 9.82 -32.69
CA ALA A 398 -13.87 8.87 -32.00
C ALA A 398 -13.99 7.49 -32.70
N ASP A 399 -13.55 7.38 -33.95
CA ASP A 399 -13.49 6.14 -34.72
C ASP A 399 -12.10 5.46 -34.65
N GLY A 400 -11.20 5.96 -33.80
CA GLY A 400 -9.86 5.40 -33.58
C GLY A 400 -8.82 5.76 -34.63
N TRP A 401 -9.15 6.64 -35.60
CA TRP A 401 -8.21 7.08 -36.63
C TRP A 401 -7.47 8.35 -36.21
N LEU A 402 -6.23 8.51 -36.71
CA LEU A 402 -5.45 9.70 -36.43
C LEU A 402 -6.05 10.98 -37.05
N THR A 403 -5.98 12.08 -36.31
CA THR A 403 -6.37 13.42 -36.78
C THR A 403 -5.20 14.17 -37.43
N ASP A 404 -5.44 15.41 -37.87
CA ASP A 404 -4.39 16.33 -38.35
C ASP A 404 -3.45 16.82 -37.25
N ALA A 405 -3.77 16.59 -35.98
CA ALA A 405 -2.86 16.90 -34.87
C ALA A 405 -1.74 15.86 -34.73
N ALA A 406 -1.92 14.64 -35.26
CA ALA A 406 -0.97 13.56 -35.13
C ALA A 406 0.31 13.79 -35.97
N PRO A 407 1.51 13.40 -35.47
CA PRO A 407 2.75 13.50 -36.23
C PRO A 407 2.75 12.68 -37.53
N GLU A 408 3.46 13.14 -38.55
CA GLU A 408 3.57 12.43 -39.83
C GLU A 408 4.20 11.03 -39.70
N ALA A 409 5.06 10.80 -38.70
CA ALA A 409 5.60 9.48 -38.40
C ALA A 409 4.50 8.52 -37.92
N ALA A 410 3.60 8.99 -37.05
CA ALA A 410 2.47 8.19 -36.57
C ALA A 410 1.52 7.82 -37.71
N ARG A 411 1.33 8.70 -38.71
CA ARG A 411 0.54 8.40 -39.92
C ARG A 411 1.13 7.26 -40.76
N ARG A 412 2.45 7.26 -40.95
CA ARG A 412 3.14 6.11 -41.59
C ARG A 412 3.05 4.85 -40.73
N GLY A 413 3.13 5.01 -39.41
CA GLY A 413 2.92 3.92 -38.46
C GLY A 413 1.52 3.30 -38.52
N GLU A 414 0.48 4.12 -38.72
CA GLU A 414 -0.90 3.66 -38.89
C GLU A 414 -1.05 2.76 -40.12
N GLU A 415 -0.36 3.09 -41.24
CA GLU A 415 -0.34 2.22 -42.42
C GLU A 415 0.27 0.85 -42.11
N ILE A 416 1.34 0.81 -41.32
CA ILE A 416 2.01 -0.44 -40.89
C ILE A 416 1.11 -1.23 -39.93
N PHE A 417 0.49 -0.55 -38.96
CA PHE A 417 -0.40 -1.15 -37.96
C PHE A 417 -1.60 -1.86 -38.60
N ASN A 418 -2.11 -1.31 -39.71
CA ASN A 418 -3.23 -1.87 -40.47
C ASN A 418 -2.81 -2.88 -41.56
N ARG A 419 -1.51 -2.99 -41.87
CA ARG A 419 -0.98 -3.87 -42.91
C ARG A 419 -0.98 -5.33 -42.46
N PRO A 420 -1.55 -6.26 -43.24
CA PRO A 420 -1.36 -7.69 -43.01
C PRO A 420 0.12 -8.09 -43.10
N LEU A 421 0.60 -8.83 -42.11
CA LEU A 421 1.98 -9.30 -42.00
C LEU A 421 2.01 -10.83 -42.00
N ALA A 422 2.86 -11.43 -42.83
CA ALA A 422 2.96 -12.89 -42.95
C ALA A 422 3.35 -13.56 -41.61
N GLY A 423 4.21 -12.90 -40.83
CA GLY A 423 4.62 -13.35 -39.49
C GLY A 423 3.48 -13.42 -38.46
N LEU A 424 2.36 -12.74 -38.72
CA LEU A 424 1.14 -12.80 -37.91
C LEU A 424 0.05 -13.68 -38.54
N GLY A 425 0.41 -14.54 -39.51
CA GLY A 425 -0.56 -15.39 -40.21
C GLY A 425 -1.50 -14.59 -41.12
N ASP A 426 -0.94 -13.61 -41.84
CA ASP A 426 -1.67 -12.68 -42.72
C ASP A 426 -2.70 -11.80 -42.00
N ARG A 427 -2.50 -11.59 -40.70
CA ARG A 427 -3.22 -10.61 -39.87
C ARG A 427 -2.40 -9.33 -39.70
N SER A 428 -3.04 -8.26 -39.22
CA SER A 428 -2.41 -6.99 -38.85
C SER A 428 -2.53 -6.77 -37.33
N CYS A 429 -1.82 -5.76 -36.79
CA CYS A 429 -1.96 -5.35 -35.39
C CYS A 429 -3.42 -4.95 -35.08
N ALA A 430 -4.07 -4.26 -36.02
CA ALA A 430 -5.47 -3.86 -35.96
C ALA A 430 -6.47 -5.02 -35.93
N SER A 431 -6.04 -6.27 -36.18
CA SER A 431 -6.92 -7.43 -36.10
C SER A 431 -7.30 -7.83 -34.67
N CYS A 432 -6.46 -7.49 -33.69
CA CYS A 432 -6.74 -7.65 -32.26
C CYS A 432 -6.94 -6.27 -31.61
N HIS A 433 -6.12 -5.27 -31.94
CA HIS A 433 -6.25 -3.91 -31.44
C HIS A 433 -7.13 -3.06 -32.37
N VAL A 434 -8.43 -3.35 -32.38
CA VAL A 434 -9.40 -2.80 -33.36
C VAL A 434 -9.67 -1.30 -33.14
N PRO A 435 -9.28 -0.39 -34.06
CA PRO A 435 -9.33 1.07 -33.83
C PRO A 435 -10.70 1.62 -33.41
N ASP A 436 -11.76 1.28 -34.15
CA ASP A 436 -13.13 1.73 -33.86
C ASP A 436 -13.80 0.97 -32.70
N GLY A 437 -13.10 0.00 -32.12
CA GLY A 437 -13.48 -0.80 -30.96
C GLY A 437 -12.74 -0.42 -29.67
N ASN A 438 -12.24 0.82 -29.56
CA ASN A 438 -11.34 1.26 -28.49
C ASN A 438 -10.05 0.44 -28.42
N PHE A 439 -9.53 -0.01 -29.56
CA PHE A 439 -8.35 -0.86 -29.68
C PHE A 439 -8.49 -2.22 -28.98
N LEU A 440 -9.69 -2.79 -29.00
CA LEU A 440 -10.03 -4.05 -28.35
C LEU A 440 -10.82 -4.98 -29.28
N ASP A 441 -10.44 -6.25 -29.31
CA ASP A 441 -11.24 -7.33 -29.90
C ASP A 441 -12.01 -8.16 -28.86
N ARG A 442 -11.81 -7.85 -27.56
CA ARG A 442 -12.44 -8.50 -26.41
C ARG A 442 -12.21 -10.01 -26.35
N GLN A 443 -11.01 -10.43 -26.73
CA GLN A 443 -10.59 -11.82 -26.71
C GLN A 443 -9.23 -11.97 -26.03
N SER A 444 -9.01 -13.16 -25.46
CA SER A 444 -7.72 -13.56 -24.92
C SER A 444 -6.91 -14.29 -25.99
N HIS A 445 -5.63 -13.94 -26.14
CA HIS A 445 -4.73 -14.56 -27.10
C HIS A 445 -3.45 -15.05 -26.43
N ASP A 446 -3.00 -16.23 -26.84
CA ASP A 446 -1.65 -16.69 -26.56
C ASP A 446 -0.73 -16.22 -27.71
N ILE A 447 0.05 -15.19 -27.44
CA ILE A 447 1.05 -14.66 -28.37
C ILE A 447 2.44 -15.25 -28.10
N GLY A 448 2.58 -16.22 -27.20
CA GLY A 448 3.87 -16.79 -26.78
C GLY A 448 4.69 -15.88 -25.88
N SER A 449 4.02 -14.97 -25.15
CA SER A 449 4.66 -14.07 -24.17
C SER A 449 4.80 -14.70 -22.79
N ALA A 450 4.01 -15.72 -22.45
CA ALA A 450 4.12 -16.44 -21.18
C ALA A 450 4.63 -17.87 -21.38
N SER A 451 5.31 -18.37 -20.34
CA SER A 451 5.62 -19.80 -20.23
C SER A 451 4.43 -20.54 -19.60
N PRO A 452 4.04 -21.73 -20.09
CA PRO A 452 3.04 -22.53 -19.42
C PRO A 452 3.50 -22.91 -18.00
N ALA A 453 2.65 -22.71 -17.01
CA ALA A 453 3.00 -23.01 -15.62
C ALA A 453 3.35 -24.49 -15.37
N TYR A 454 2.82 -25.40 -16.19
CA TYR A 454 3.20 -26.80 -16.23
C TYR A 454 2.90 -27.40 -17.61
N GLU A 455 3.51 -28.55 -17.91
CA GLU A 455 3.27 -29.26 -19.17
C GLU A 455 1.78 -29.61 -19.32
N GLY A 456 1.12 -29.04 -20.34
CA GLY A 456 -0.31 -29.21 -20.59
C GLY A 456 -1.24 -28.18 -19.94
N ALA A 457 -0.69 -27.17 -19.26
CA ALA A 457 -1.45 -25.99 -18.83
C ALA A 457 -2.10 -25.30 -20.04
N ARG A 458 -3.32 -24.81 -19.85
CA ARG A 458 -4.09 -24.08 -20.88
C ARG A 458 -4.06 -22.56 -20.71
N ALA A 459 -3.47 -22.08 -19.61
CA ALA A 459 -3.46 -20.67 -19.22
C ALA A 459 -2.14 -20.03 -19.63
N SER A 460 -2.08 -19.55 -20.87
CA SER A 460 -1.00 -18.72 -21.43
C SER A 460 -1.56 -17.58 -22.30
N ALA A 461 -2.90 -17.49 -22.36
CA ALA A 461 -3.59 -16.47 -23.12
C ALA A 461 -3.95 -15.31 -22.18
N PHE A 462 -3.76 -14.09 -22.68
CA PHE A 462 -4.11 -12.86 -21.97
C PHE A 462 -5.04 -12.02 -22.83
N ASP A 463 -5.90 -11.24 -22.19
CA ASP A 463 -6.79 -10.32 -22.86
C ASP A 463 -5.99 -9.25 -23.62
N THR A 464 -6.40 -8.99 -24.86
CA THR A 464 -5.89 -7.86 -25.65
C THR A 464 -6.10 -6.58 -24.84
N PRO A 465 -5.04 -5.88 -24.38
CA PRO A 465 -5.22 -4.61 -23.69
C PRO A 465 -5.62 -3.52 -24.69
N THR A 466 -6.34 -2.51 -24.21
CA THR A 466 -6.54 -1.28 -24.98
C THR A 466 -5.20 -0.57 -25.16
N LEU A 467 -5.03 0.12 -26.28
CA LEU A 467 -3.86 0.98 -26.51
C LEU A 467 -4.10 2.41 -26.01
N LEU A 468 -5.33 2.77 -25.63
CA LEU A 468 -5.66 4.12 -25.15
C LEU A 468 -5.03 4.37 -23.77
N GLY A 469 -4.29 5.47 -23.62
CA GLY A 469 -3.61 5.82 -22.38
C GLY A 469 -2.32 5.05 -22.11
N THR A 470 -1.94 4.08 -22.96
CA THR A 470 -0.79 3.19 -22.67
C THR A 470 0.56 3.90 -22.62
N ALA A 471 0.68 5.11 -23.18
CA ALA A 471 1.92 5.88 -23.15
C ALA A 471 2.39 6.22 -21.72
N TYR A 472 1.50 6.11 -20.74
CA TYR A 472 1.76 6.44 -19.32
C TYR A 472 1.82 5.20 -18.42
N THR A 473 1.64 3.99 -18.95
CA THR A 473 1.50 2.77 -18.15
C THR A 473 2.66 1.80 -18.37
N ALA A 474 3.85 2.29 -18.72
CA ALA A 474 5.04 1.44 -18.79
C ALA A 474 5.37 0.86 -17.40
N PRO A 475 5.99 -0.33 -17.32
CA PRO A 475 6.38 -1.20 -18.43
C PRO A 475 5.20 -1.97 -19.07
N TYR A 476 5.46 -2.76 -20.10
CA TYR A 476 4.45 -3.39 -20.96
C TYR A 476 4.54 -4.92 -20.92
N PHE A 477 3.43 -5.55 -21.29
CA PHE A 477 3.07 -6.97 -21.15
C PHE A 477 2.48 -7.31 -19.77
N HIS A 478 1.89 -8.51 -19.67
CA HIS A 478 1.22 -9.00 -18.46
C HIS A 478 2.15 -9.12 -17.25
N ASP A 479 3.46 -9.26 -17.51
CA ASP A 479 4.54 -9.35 -16.54
C ASP A 479 5.45 -8.11 -16.57
N GLY A 480 5.05 -7.06 -17.31
CA GLY A 480 5.84 -5.84 -17.51
C GLY A 480 7.29 -6.08 -17.95
N SER A 481 7.55 -7.15 -18.72
CA SER A 481 8.90 -7.53 -19.18
C SER A 481 9.52 -6.55 -20.19
N LEU A 482 8.72 -5.66 -20.80
CA LEU A 482 9.15 -4.74 -21.85
C LEU A 482 9.08 -3.29 -21.39
N PRO A 483 10.20 -2.54 -21.31
CA PRO A 483 10.21 -1.22 -20.67
C PRO A 483 9.64 -0.08 -21.55
N THR A 484 9.49 -0.28 -22.87
CA THR A 484 9.08 0.77 -23.81
C THR A 484 8.18 0.20 -24.92
N LEU A 485 7.34 1.04 -25.53
CA LEU A 485 6.56 0.65 -26.73
C LEU A 485 7.48 0.26 -27.90
N ALA A 486 8.66 0.88 -28.01
CA ALA A 486 9.68 0.46 -28.97
C ALA A 486 10.14 -0.98 -28.72
N ALA A 487 10.36 -1.37 -27.45
CA ALA A 487 10.71 -2.74 -27.10
C ALA A 487 9.57 -3.73 -27.41
N VAL A 488 8.31 -3.31 -27.29
CA VAL A 488 7.14 -4.10 -27.74
C VAL A 488 7.20 -4.33 -29.26
N VAL A 489 7.45 -3.28 -30.04
CA VAL A 489 7.56 -3.39 -31.50
C VAL A 489 8.72 -4.29 -31.91
N ASP A 490 9.90 -4.12 -31.28
CA ASP A 490 11.07 -4.95 -31.53
C ASP A 490 10.80 -6.42 -31.15
N TRP A 491 10.13 -6.69 -30.02
CA TRP A 491 9.77 -8.05 -29.62
C TRP A 491 8.85 -8.73 -30.64
N PHE A 492 7.87 -8.01 -31.17
CA PHE A 492 6.99 -8.56 -32.21
C PHE A 492 7.75 -8.80 -33.52
N ASP A 493 8.60 -7.85 -33.95
CA ASP A 493 9.42 -7.99 -35.15
C ASP A 493 10.34 -9.23 -35.08
N GLU A 494 11.02 -9.40 -33.94
CA GLU A 494 11.93 -10.52 -33.71
C GLU A 494 11.19 -11.86 -33.57
N THR A 495 10.21 -11.95 -32.67
CA THR A 495 9.57 -13.23 -32.33
C THR A 495 8.58 -13.72 -33.38
N LYS A 496 8.05 -12.81 -34.20
CA LYS A 496 7.11 -13.13 -35.30
C LYS A 496 7.73 -13.01 -36.67
N SER A 497 9.00 -12.58 -36.77
CA SER A 497 9.71 -12.38 -38.04
C SER A 497 8.91 -11.48 -38.99
N LEU A 498 8.61 -10.26 -38.53
CA LEU A 498 7.81 -9.30 -39.30
C LEU A 498 8.62 -8.62 -40.42
N ASP A 499 9.95 -8.70 -40.36
CA ASP A 499 10.90 -8.12 -41.32
C ASP A 499 10.73 -6.59 -41.50
N LEU A 500 10.41 -5.88 -40.41
CA LEU A 500 10.27 -4.43 -40.42
C LEU A 500 11.63 -3.74 -40.50
N THR A 501 11.74 -2.72 -41.34
CA THR A 501 12.91 -1.84 -41.34
C THR A 501 12.99 -0.99 -40.07
N ASP A 502 14.18 -0.50 -39.71
CA ASP A 502 14.34 0.40 -38.55
C ASP A 502 13.43 1.63 -38.62
N ALA A 503 13.19 2.16 -39.83
CA ALA A 503 12.27 3.27 -40.06
C ALA A 503 10.81 2.86 -39.80
N GLU A 504 10.40 1.68 -40.26
CA GLU A 504 9.04 1.15 -40.01
C GLU A 504 8.80 0.87 -38.52
N ARG A 505 9.80 0.33 -37.79
CA ARG A 505 9.68 0.13 -36.34
C ARG A 505 9.54 1.45 -35.59
N SER A 506 10.32 2.47 -35.99
CA SER A 506 10.20 3.82 -35.44
C SER A 506 8.85 4.46 -35.74
N ASP A 507 8.33 4.31 -36.97
CA ASP A 507 7.03 4.87 -37.36
C ASP A 507 5.88 4.16 -36.64
N LEU A 508 5.93 2.83 -36.50
CA LEU A 508 4.95 2.05 -35.74
C LEU A 508 4.97 2.42 -34.25
N THR A 509 6.16 2.63 -33.67
CA THR A 509 6.28 3.12 -32.28
C THR A 509 5.62 4.49 -32.13
N ALA A 510 5.87 5.42 -33.06
CA ALA A 510 5.24 6.73 -33.05
C ALA A 510 3.70 6.66 -33.15
N TYR A 511 3.16 5.67 -33.87
CA TYR A 511 1.72 5.41 -33.90
C TYR A 511 1.19 4.95 -32.54
N LEU A 512 1.85 3.99 -31.90
CA LEU A 512 1.46 3.50 -30.57
C LEU A 512 1.53 4.61 -29.51
N GLU A 513 2.57 5.45 -29.56
CA GLU A 513 2.69 6.63 -28.69
C GLU A 513 1.57 7.64 -28.95
N ALA A 514 1.21 7.90 -30.21
CA ALA A 514 0.12 8.83 -30.54
C ALA A 514 -1.26 8.32 -30.10
N VAL A 515 -1.54 7.03 -30.29
CA VAL A 515 -2.79 6.38 -29.83
C VAL A 515 -2.85 6.34 -28.30
N GLY A 516 -1.73 6.01 -27.66
CA GLY A 516 -1.61 5.88 -26.21
C GLY A 516 -1.48 7.18 -25.43
N SER A 517 -1.29 8.31 -26.10
CA SER A 517 -1.20 9.63 -25.46
C SER A 517 -2.57 10.13 -24.98
N ALA A 518 -2.52 11.18 -24.16
CA ALA A 518 -3.67 11.99 -23.77
C ALA A 518 -3.28 13.48 -23.81
N ASP A 519 -4.28 14.36 -23.86
CA ASP A 519 -4.08 15.81 -23.83
C ASP A 519 -3.61 16.26 -22.43
N GLU A 520 -4.28 15.80 -21.37
CA GLU A 520 -3.97 16.08 -19.96
C GLU A 520 -4.09 14.78 -19.13
N PRO A 521 -2.99 14.02 -18.95
CA PRO A 521 -3.05 12.70 -18.29
C PRO A 521 -3.04 12.73 -16.75
N TYR A 522 -2.67 13.87 -16.16
CA TYR A 522 -2.45 14.01 -14.72
C TYR A 522 -3.26 15.18 -14.15
N GLU A 523 -3.64 15.05 -12.88
CA GLU A 523 -4.29 16.10 -12.10
C GLU A 523 -3.35 17.31 -11.95
N ILE A 524 -3.87 18.50 -12.18
CA ILE A 524 -3.11 19.74 -12.05
C ILE A 524 -3.53 20.45 -10.77
N PHE A 525 -2.62 20.47 -9.80
CA PHE A 525 -2.80 21.23 -8.56
C PHE A 525 -2.31 22.67 -8.69
N ASP A 526 -3.08 23.59 -8.13
CA ASP A 526 -2.75 25.01 -8.05
C ASP A 526 -3.10 25.59 -6.67
N ALA A 527 -3.30 26.91 -6.56
CA ALA A 527 -3.61 27.56 -5.29
C ALA A 527 -5.05 27.28 -4.80
N GLU A 528 -5.96 26.95 -5.72
CA GLU A 528 -7.37 26.66 -5.45
C GLU A 528 -7.61 25.15 -5.41
N ASN A 529 -7.06 24.39 -6.38
CA ASN A 529 -7.12 22.93 -6.44
C ASN A 529 -5.90 22.33 -5.75
N THR A 530 -6.06 21.86 -4.51
CA THR A 530 -5.00 21.23 -3.72
C THR A 530 -5.33 19.78 -3.43
N SER A 531 -4.32 18.93 -3.22
CA SER A 531 -4.53 17.52 -2.88
C SER A 531 -5.42 17.32 -1.66
N PHE A 532 -5.25 18.13 -0.61
CA PHE A 532 -6.11 18.09 0.57
C PHE A 532 -7.58 18.42 0.22
N ARG A 533 -7.80 19.40 -0.66
CA ARG A 533 -9.15 19.80 -1.04
C ARG A 533 -9.83 18.75 -1.90
N LEU A 534 -9.08 18.10 -2.79
CA LEU A 534 -9.56 16.95 -3.56
C LEU A 534 -10.02 15.83 -2.61
N ALA A 535 -9.13 15.37 -1.73
CA ALA A 535 -9.44 14.33 -0.74
C ALA A 535 -10.61 14.72 0.19
N PHE A 536 -10.65 15.97 0.66
CA PHE A 536 -11.75 16.46 1.48
C PHE A 536 -13.09 16.45 0.73
N SER A 537 -13.10 16.88 -0.54
CA SER A 537 -14.29 16.87 -1.39
C SER A 537 -14.80 15.45 -1.60
N GLU A 538 -13.91 14.50 -1.91
CA GLU A 538 -14.25 13.08 -2.06
C GLU A 538 -14.85 12.50 -0.78
N LEU A 539 -14.18 12.66 0.37
CA LEU A 539 -14.66 12.14 1.65
C LEU A 539 -16.01 12.74 2.08
N THR A 540 -16.26 14.02 1.79
CA THR A 540 -17.57 14.63 2.06
C THR A 540 -18.66 14.14 1.10
N THR A 541 -18.29 13.86 -0.16
CA THR A 541 -19.18 13.25 -1.16
C THR A 541 -19.54 11.83 -0.76
N PHE A 542 -18.58 11.03 -0.29
CA PHE A 542 -18.81 9.69 0.25
C PHE A 542 -19.80 9.74 1.41
N ALA A 543 -19.57 10.66 2.35
CA ALA A 543 -20.42 10.85 3.52
C ALA A 543 -21.86 11.23 3.16
N SER A 544 -22.07 11.95 2.04
CA SER A 544 -23.41 12.37 1.56
C SER A 544 -24.37 11.20 1.36
N THR A 545 -23.85 9.99 1.09
CA THR A 545 -24.63 8.75 1.00
C THR A 545 -25.48 8.49 2.26
N LEU A 546 -25.10 9.03 3.43
CA LEU A 546 -25.89 8.95 4.66
C LEU A 546 -27.29 9.56 4.54
N ASP A 547 -27.50 10.53 3.64
CA ASP A 547 -28.84 11.08 3.34
C ASP A 547 -29.78 10.00 2.76
N THR A 548 -29.23 8.95 2.16
CA THR A 548 -29.96 7.81 1.61
C THR A 548 -30.06 6.66 2.62
N LEU A 549 -29.00 6.40 3.40
CA LEU A 549 -28.90 5.24 4.29
C LEU A 549 -29.61 5.44 5.65
N LEU A 550 -29.47 6.61 6.27
CA LEU A 550 -30.09 6.89 7.59
C LEU A 550 -31.62 6.74 7.56
N PRO A 551 -32.36 7.29 6.57
CA PRO A 551 -33.81 7.10 6.50
C PRO A 551 -34.23 5.64 6.32
N ARG A 552 -33.36 4.80 5.74
CA ARG A 552 -33.58 3.36 5.55
C ARG A 552 -33.19 2.53 6.78
N ARG A 553 -32.51 3.15 7.76
CA ARG A 553 -31.97 2.48 8.95
C ARG A 553 -31.03 1.32 8.59
N ASP A 554 -30.22 1.53 7.56
CA ASP A 554 -29.32 0.53 7.04
C ASP A 554 -28.02 0.48 7.85
N ALA A 555 -28.08 -0.17 9.01
CA ALA A 555 -26.98 -0.18 9.97
C ALA A 555 -25.67 -0.74 9.38
N GLU A 556 -25.75 -1.78 8.54
CA GLU A 556 -24.57 -2.43 7.96
C GLU A 556 -23.75 -1.45 7.11
N HIS A 557 -24.40 -0.82 6.12
CA HIS A 557 -23.73 0.07 5.18
C HIS A 557 -23.37 1.42 5.82
N ILE A 558 -24.15 1.90 6.80
CA ILE A 558 -23.80 3.11 7.58
C ILE A 558 -22.51 2.89 8.36
N LEU A 559 -22.39 1.75 9.05
CA LEU A 559 -21.20 1.48 9.86
C LEU A 559 -19.95 1.37 8.99
N LEU A 560 -20.04 0.64 7.87
CA LEU A 560 -18.95 0.55 6.88
C LEU A 560 -18.50 1.93 6.38
N LEU A 561 -19.46 2.78 6.00
CA LEU A 561 -19.18 4.15 5.55
C LEU A 561 -18.52 4.97 6.65
N THR A 562 -19.08 4.99 7.87
CA THR A 562 -18.55 5.82 8.95
C THR A 562 -17.19 5.34 9.44
N ASP A 563 -16.92 4.04 9.40
CA ASP A 563 -15.63 3.46 9.81
C ASP A 563 -14.53 3.75 8.79
N THR A 564 -14.89 3.86 7.50
CA THR A 564 -13.98 4.27 6.42
C THR A 564 -13.71 5.77 6.49
N VAL A 565 -14.74 6.59 6.23
CA VAL A 565 -14.58 8.03 5.99
C VAL A 565 -14.08 8.77 7.25
N ALA A 566 -14.44 8.34 8.46
CA ALA A 566 -13.93 8.97 9.68
C ALA A 566 -12.44 8.69 9.92
N ALA A 567 -11.96 7.49 9.55
CA ALA A 567 -10.56 7.14 9.64
C ALA A 567 -9.74 7.97 8.63
N ASP A 568 -10.23 8.07 7.40
CA ASP A 568 -9.58 8.82 6.31
C ASP A 568 -9.48 10.31 6.62
N LEU A 569 -10.59 10.94 7.05
CA LEU A 569 -10.60 12.33 7.49
C LEU A 569 -9.59 12.59 8.63
N SER A 570 -9.44 11.62 9.54
CA SER A 570 -8.45 11.73 10.62
C SER A 570 -7.02 11.59 10.12
N ALA A 571 -6.78 10.71 9.15
CA ALA A 571 -5.47 10.51 8.53
C ALA A 571 -5.03 11.75 7.75
N ASP A 572 -5.92 12.31 6.92
CA ASP A 572 -5.70 13.55 6.17
C ASP A 572 -5.40 14.73 7.10
N ALA A 573 -6.15 14.86 8.21
CA ALA A 573 -5.87 15.87 9.22
C ALA A 573 -4.44 15.73 9.81
N GLY A 574 -3.89 14.52 9.87
CA GLY A 574 -2.53 14.24 10.29
C GLY A 574 -1.46 14.76 9.33
N THR A 575 -1.74 14.75 8.03
CA THR A 575 -0.80 15.13 6.96
C THR A 575 -0.92 16.59 6.52
N MET A 576 -2.04 17.26 6.83
CA MET A 576 -2.29 18.67 6.51
C MET A 576 -1.11 19.60 6.87
N SER A 577 -0.63 20.37 5.91
CA SER A 577 0.38 21.43 6.13
C SER A 577 -0.19 22.61 6.94
N ASN A 578 -1.49 22.90 6.82
CA ASN A 578 -2.20 23.90 7.60
C ASN A 578 -2.49 23.40 9.03
N LEU A 579 -1.51 23.55 9.92
CA LEU A 579 -1.61 23.12 11.32
C LEU A 579 -2.80 23.75 12.08
N ALA A 580 -3.22 24.97 11.71
CA ALA A 580 -4.31 25.67 12.38
C ALA A 580 -5.69 25.09 12.04
N GLY A 581 -5.86 24.50 10.85
CA GLY A 581 -7.10 23.87 10.41
C GLY A 581 -7.28 22.43 10.90
N ARG A 582 -6.20 21.73 11.29
CA ARG A 582 -6.25 20.33 11.72
C ARG A 582 -7.33 20.03 12.78
N PRO A 583 -7.49 20.82 13.85
CA PRO A 583 -8.50 20.53 14.87
C PRO A 583 -9.93 20.52 14.35
N GLU A 584 -10.23 21.29 13.29
CA GLU A 584 -11.55 21.33 12.67
C GLU A 584 -11.84 20.03 11.90
N ILE A 585 -10.87 19.51 11.16
CA ILE A 585 -11.00 18.25 10.42
C ILE A 585 -11.09 17.06 11.38
N TYR A 586 -10.27 17.02 12.44
CA TYR A 586 -10.42 16.00 13.50
C TYR A 586 -11.80 16.06 14.15
N ALA A 587 -12.36 17.26 14.38
CA ALA A 587 -13.70 17.39 14.92
C ALA A 587 -14.77 16.91 13.93
N LEU A 588 -14.54 17.06 12.62
CA LEU A 588 -15.43 16.54 11.58
C LEU A 588 -15.41 15.01 11.55
N ALA A 589 -14.22 14.40 11.57
CA ALA A 589 -14.04 12.96 11.67
C ALA A 589 -14.74 12.37 12.90
N GLU A 590 -14.54 12.99 14.07
CA GLU A 590 -15.18 12.58 15.33
C GLU A 590 -16.71 12.66 15.25
N ARG A 591 -17.28 13.66 14.58
CA ARG A 591 -18.73 13.75 14.37
C ARG A 591 -19.26 12.58 13.54
N LEU A 592 -18.52 12.19 12.50
CA LEU A 592 -18.90 11.06 11.67
C LEU A 592 -18.79 9.74 12.43
N ALA A 593 -17.73 9.57 13.23
CA ALA A 593 -17.59 8.43 14.15
C ALA A 593 -18.75 8.36 15.17
N GLN A 594 -19.26 9.51 15.62
CA GLN A 594 -20.42 9.57 16.51
C GLN A 594 -21.73 9.15 15.82
N VAL A 595 -21.89 9.36 14.51
CA VAL A 595 -23.00 8.77 13.73
C VAL A 595 -22.94 7.25 13.83
N GLY A 596 -21.78 6.66 13.55
CA GLY A 596 -21.57 5.21 13.64
C GLY A 596 -21.80 4.67 15.05
N ALA A 597 -21.30 5.35 16.09
CA ALA A 597 -21.52 4.97 17.48
C ALA A 597 -23.02 4.96 17.87
N ALA A 598 -23.77 5.97 17.44
CA ALA A 598 -25.21 6.06 17.69
C ALA A 598 -25.98 4.94 16.96
N VAL A 599 -25.61 4.63 15.70
CA VAL A 599 -26.18 3.50 14.95
C VAL A 599 -25.91 2.17 15.64
N ARG A 600 -24.69 1.92 16.14
CA ARG A 600 -24.38 0.71 16.95
C ARG A 600 -25.23 0.60 18.21
N ALA A 601 -25.60 1.74 18.81
CA ALA A 601 -26.47 1.80 19.98
C ALA A 601 -27.98 1.69 19.63
N GLY A 602 -28.34 1.73 18.35
CA GLY A 602 -29.73 1.78 17.88
C GLY A 602 -30.40 3.15 18.09
N ASP A 603 -29.63 4.20 18.37
CA ASP A 603 -30.11 5.56 18.62
C ASP A 603 -30.11 6.40 17.33
N TRP A 604 -31.14 6.18 16.51
CA TRP A 604 -31.26 6.81 15.20
C TRP A 604 -31.45 8.33 15.25
N GLU A 605 -32.11 8.85 16.29
CA GLU A 605 -32.31 10.29 16.46
C GLU A 605 -30.98 11.01 16.71
N THR A 606 -30.15 10.44 17.59
CA THR A 606 -28.79 10.94 17.84
C THR A 606 -27.91 10.80 16.59
N ALA A 607 -28.02 9.70 15.83
CA ALA A 607 -27.28 9.52 14.58
C ALA A 607 -27.63 10.60 13.54
N GLU A 608 -28.92 10.87 13.31
CA GLU A 608 -29.40 11.93 12.42
C GLU A 608 -28.94 13.33 12.88
N ALA A 609 -28.93 13.58 14.19
CA ALA A 609 -28.45 14.85 14.74
C ALA A 609 -26.93 15.04 14.53
N HIS A 610 -26.12 14.01 14.73
CA HIS A 610 -24.68 14.05 14.45
C HIS A 610 -24.40 14.24 12.96
N TRP A 611 -25.16 13.58 12.09
CA TRP A 611 -25.05 13.74 10.64
C TRP A 611 -25.38 15.16 10.20
N ALA A 612 -26.49 15.74 10.68
CA ALA A 612 -26.82 17.13 10.38
C ALA A 612 -25.70 18.08 10.80
N ALA A 613 -25.12 17.87 11.98
CA ALA A 613 -24.01 18.69 12.48
C ALA A 613 -22.70 18.48 11.71
N PHE A 614 -22.46 17.28 11.16
CA PHE A 614 -21.36 17.02 10.24
C PHE A 614 -21.53 17.85 8.97
N ARG A 615 -22.69 17.78 8.31
CA ARG A 615 -22.95 18.53 7.06
C ARG A 615 -22.78 20.03 7.25
N ASP A 616 -23.35 20.58 8.32
CA ASP A 616 -23.22 22.02 8.63
C ASP A 616 -21.76 22.43 8.81
N ALA A 617 -20.95 21.58 9.45
CA ALA A 617 -19.53 21.85 9.66
C ALA A 617 -18.72 21.71 8.37
N ALA A 618 -18.97 20.67 7.57
CA ALA A 618 -18.33 20.45 6.28
C ALA A 618 -18.59 21.60 5.32
N ALA A 619 -19.86 22.01 5.15
CA ALA A 619 -20.24 23.13 4.31
C ALA A 619 -19.59 24.45 4.77
N ALA A 620 -19.47 24.68 6.07
CA ALA A 620 -18.80 25.86 6.60
C ALA A 620 -17.29 25.85 6.35
N ILE A 621 -16.63 24.69 6.38
CA ILE A 621 -15.22 24.55 6.02
C ILE A 621 -15.03 24.84 4.54
N GLU A 622 -15.91 24.25 3.72
CA GLU A 622 -15.92 24.44 2.27
C GLU A 622 -16.09 25.91 1.90
N GLU A 623 -17.12 26.61 2.42
CA GLU A 623 -17.36 28.04 2.17
C GLU A 623 -16.16 28.95 2.54
N ARG A 624 -15.30 28.55 3.49
CA ARG A 624 -14.09 29.30 3.86
C ARG A 624 -12.87 28.95 3.00
N ALA A 625 -12.89 27.79 2.36
CA ALA A 625 -11.82 27.30 1.49
C ALA A 625 -11.95 27.84 0.06
N PHE A 626 -13.13 28.38 -0.29
CA PHE A 626 -13.44 29.21 -1.46
C PHE A 626 -13.55 30.69 -1.08
#